data_AF-A0A4R1BLD9-F1
#
_entry.id   AF-A0A4R1BLD9-F1
#
_cell.length_a   1.000
_cell.length_b   1.000
_cell.length_c   1.000
_cell.angle_alpha   90.00
_cell.angle_beta   90.00
_cell.angle_gamma   90.00
#
_symmetry.space_group_name_H-M   'P 1'
#
loop_
_entity.id
_entity.type
_entity.pdbx_description
1 polymer ?
#
loop_
_entity_poly.entity_id
_entity_poly.type
_entity_poly.pdbx_seq_one_letter_code
_entity_poly.pdbx_strand_id
1 'polypeptide(L)'
;MAETKVVTAASCLRSARLFNILAVASTALSATLFTIGHNLADKKLAFLPMAMSLPPVMIWLAASMFVYAAIAHHPDAKVRHYNKWAGYRYYALVGFLTIMANDLAHLPTGWAGVWVLFVVALVPWSLYDIWKAGKETWQDIQLELQA
;
A
#
# COMPACT_ATOMS: atom_id res chain seq x y z
N MET A 1 -12.39 -12.56 -37.29
CA MET A 1 -11.40 -11.47 -37.22
C MET A 1 -10.94 -11.41 -35.78
N ALA A 2 -9.63 -11.54 -35.51
CA ALA A 2 -9.12 -11.38 -34.14
C ALA A 2 -9.36 -9.92 -33.71
N GLU A 3 -9.94 -9.71 -32.53
CA GLU A 3 -10.18 -8.37 -32.00
C GLU A 3 -8.90 -7.87 -31.33
N THR A 4 -8.38 -6.71 -31.77
CA THR A 4 -7.19 -6.12 -31.17
C THR A 4 -7.57 -5.21 -30.01
N LYS A 5 -7.15 -5.54 -28.80
CA LYS A 5 -7.32 -4.68 -27.62
C LYS A 5 -6.02 -3.94 -27.32
N VAL A 6 -6.10 -2.61 -27.18
CA VAL A 6 -4.93 -1.79 -26.83
C VAL A 6 -4.92 -1.50 -25.33
N VAL A 7 -3.81 -1.82 -24.66
CA VAL A 7 -3.51 -1.36 -23.30
C VAL A 7 -2.57 -0.17 -23.42
N THR A 8 -3.03 1.00 -23.00
CA THR A 8 -2.26 2.24 -23.15
C THR A 8 -1.11 2.33 -22.17
N ALA A 9 -0.04 3.02 -22.54
CA ALA A 9 1.11 3.35 -21.71
C ALA A 9 0.68 4.02 -20.40
N ALA A 10 -0.32 4.90 -20.46
CA ALA A 10 -0.90 5.54 -19.29
C ALA A 10 -1.60 4.54 -18.34
N SER A 11 -2.29 3.54 -18.88
CA SER A 11 -2.88 2.46 -18.10
C SER A 11 -1.79 1.62 -17.42
N CYS A 12 -0.72 1.27 -18.13
CA CYS A 12 0.43 0.56 -17.56
C CYS A 12 1.03 1.32 -16.36
N LEU A 13 1.30 2.61 -16.53
CA LEU A 13 1.83 3.47 -15.47
C LEU A 13 0.89 3.54 -14.25
N ARG A 14 -0.43 3.71 -14.48
CA ARG A 14 -1.41 3.74 -13.38
C ARG A 14 -1.41 2.43 -12.62
N SER A 15 -1.45 1.29 -13.32
CA SER A 15 -1.40 -0.04 -12.71
C SER A 15 -0.12 -0.25 -11.90
N ALA A 16 1.04 0.15 -12.43
CA ALA A 16 2.32 0.02 -11.74
C ALA A 16 2.37 0.79 -10.40
N ARG A 17 1.64 1.91 -10.30
CA ARG A 17 1.63 2.77 -9.12
C ARG A 17 0.50 2.49 -8.14
N LEU A 18 -0.59 1.88 -8.61
CA LEU A 18 -1.86 1.78 -7.88
C LEU A 18 -1.69 1.23 -6.47
N PHE A 19 -0.97 0.12 -6.33
CA PHE A 19 -0.73 -0.52 -5.03
C PHE A 19 -0.03 0.44 -4.05
N ASN A 20 1.10 1.03 -4.44
CA ASN A 20 1.86 1.91 -3.57
C ASN A 20 1.11 3.22 -3.25
N ILE A 21 0.34 3.77 -4.20
CA ILE A 21 -0.46 4.98 -3.95
C ILE A 21 -1.47 4.71 -2.83
N LEU A 22 -2.21 3.61 -2.92
CA LEU A 22 -3.23 3.26 -1.95
C LEU A 22 -2.63 2.80 -0.62
N ALA A 23 -1.45 2.17 -0.63
CA ALA A 23 -0.69 1.87 0.59
C ALA A 23 -0.25 3.14 1.32
N VAL A 24 0.26 4.14 0.60
CA VAL A 24 0.62 5.44 1.18
C VAL A 24 -0.62 6.16 1.68
N ALA A 25 -1.70 6.21 0.89
CA ALA A 25 -2.93 6.90 1.26
C ALA A 25 -3.58 6.31 2.52
N SER A 26 -3.72 4.99 2.59
CA SER A 26 -4.27 4.30 3.77
C SER A 26 -3.37 4.48 4.99
N THR A 27 -2.05 4.35 4.86
CA THR A 27 -1.10 4.54 5.95
C THR A 27 -1.12 5.98 6.48
N ALA A 28 -1.14 6.98 5.59
CA ALA A 28 -1.21 8.38 5.96
C ALA A 28 -2.53 8.71 6.67
N LEU A 29 -3.66 8.20 6.16
CA LEU A 29 -4.96 8.36 6.79
C LEU A 29 -4.97 7.74 8.18
N SER A 30 -4.46 6.52 8.32
CA SER A 30 -4.38 5.82 9.60
C SER A 30 -3.46 6.50 10.61
N ALA A 31 -2.29 6.98 10.20
CA ALA A 31 -1.39 7.73 11.07
C ALA A 31 -2.00 9.07 11.51
N THR A 32 -2.74 9.73 10.62
CA THR A 32 -3.48 10.96 10.94
C THR A 32 -4.58 10.67 11.97
N LEU A 33 -5.36 9.61 11.76
CA LEU A 33 -6.41 9.19 12.68
C LEU A 33 -5.87 8.73 14.03
N PHE A 34 -4.72 8.04 14.05
CA PHE A 34 -4.00 7.71 15.29
C PHE A 34 -3.64 8.98 16.04
N THR A 35 -3.05 9.96 15.36
CA THR A 35 -2.63 11.24 15.96
C THR A 35 -3.83 11.99 16.52
N ILE A 36 -4.93 12.10 15.76
CA ILE A 36 -6.16 12.73 16.23
C ILE A 36 -6.70 11.99 17.46
N GLY A 37 -6.84 10.67 17.39
CA GLY A 37 -7.33 9.88 18.52
C GLY A 37 -6.43 9.98 19.73
N HIS A 38 -5.11 10.07 19.56
CA HIS A 38 -4.15 10.25 20.65
C HIS A 38 -4.31 11.59 21.36
N ASN A 39 -4.56 12.66 20.61
CA ASN A 39 -4.79 14.00 21.18
C ASN A 39 -6.19 14.16 21.81
N LEU A 40 -7.16 13.32 21.42
CA LEU A 40 -8.53 13.33 21.96
C LEU A 40 -8.75 12.32 23.09
N ALA A 41 -7.81 11.39 23.31
CA ALA A 41 -7.99 10.28 24.24
C ALA A 41 -7.81 10.74 25.70
N ASP A 42 -8.92 10.82 26.43
CA ASP A 42 -8.92 10.86 27.89
C ASP A 42 -8.78 9.45 28.49
N LYS A 43 -8.63 9.35 29.83
CA LYS A 43 -8.53 8.06 30.55
C LYS A 43 -9.66 7.06 30.23
N LYS A 44 -10.85 7.53 29.87
CA LYS A 44 -12.01 6.68 29.49
C LYS A 44 -11.99 6.22 28.03
N LEU A 45 -11.17 6.84 27.18
CA LEU A 45 -11.10 6.62 25.73
C LEU A 45 -9.68 6.23 25.29
N ALA A 46 -8.91 5.56 26.14
CA ALA A 46 -7.54 5.14 25.85
C ALA A 46 -7.41 4.23 24.60
N PHE A 47 -8.50 3.59 24.17
CA PHE A 47 -8.56 2.74 22.97
C PHE A 47 -8.78 3.54 21.67
N LEU A 48 -9.25 4.80 21.76
CA LEU A 48 -9.66 5.63 20.64
C LEU A 48 -8.59 5.79 19.54
N PRO A 49 -7.29 6.00 19.85
CA PRO A 49 -6.25 6.12 18.81
C PRO A 49 -6.22 4.90 17.90
N MET A 50 -6.30 3.70 18.49
CA MET A 50 -6.26 2.43 17.76
C MET A 50 -7.56 2.17 17.00
N ALA A 51 -8.71 2.43 17.62
CA ALA A 51 -10.01 2.23 16.97
C ALA A 51 -10.18 3.12 15.73
N MET A 52 -9.61 4.32 15.73
CA MET A 52 -9.64 5.21 14.58
C MET A 52 -8.59 4.85 13.52
N SER A 53 -7.39 4.41 13.94
CA SER A 53 -6.27 4.19 13.02
C SER A 53 -6.29 2.83 12.31
N LEU A 54 -6.80 1.78 12.93
CA LEU A 54 -6.75 0.43 12.36
C LEU A 54 -7.67 0.22 11.14
N PRO A 55 -8.91 0.75 11.08
CA PRO A 55 -9.82 0.44 9.98
C PRO A 55 -9.27 0.74 8.57
N PRO A 56 -8.62 1.89 8.28
CA PRO A 56 -8.10 2.13 6.94
C PRO A 56 -6.99 1.16 6.51
N VAL A 57 -6.07 0.78 7.41
CA VAL A 57 -5.03 -0.24 7.10
C VAL A 57 -5.68 -1.60 6.85
N MET A 58 -6.67 -1.99 7.65
CA MET A 58 -7.35 -3.28 7.48
C MET A 58 -8.15 -3.37 6.18
N ILE A 59 -8.88 -2.30 5.84
CA ILE A 59 -9.60 -2.20 4.57
C ILE A 59 -8.61 -2.28 3.41
N TRP A 60 -7.50 -1.56 3.48
CA TRP A 60 -6.50 -1.61 2.44
C TRP A 60 -5.80 -2.97 2.37
N LEU A 61 -5.49 -3.62 3.49
CA LEU A 61 -4.93 -4.97 3.52
C LEU A 61 -5.81 -5.98 2.77
N ALA A 62 -7.13 -5.92 2.97
CA ALA A 62 -8.06 -6.77 2.25
C ALA A 62 -8.13 -6.38 0.76
N ALA A 63 -8.33 -5.09 0.46
CA ALA A 63 -8.44 -4.59 -0.91
C ALA A 63 -7.16 -4.82 -1.73
N SER A 64 -5.99 -4.76 -1.10
CA SER A 64 -4.70 -4.92 -1.75
C SER A 64 -4.50 -6.32 -2.31
N MET A 65 -5.14 -7.35 -1.74
CA MET A 65 -5.13 -8.71 -2.29
C MET A 65 -5.79 -8.76 -3.66
N PHE A 66 -6.95 -8.09 -3.81
CA PHE A 66 -7.66 -7.99 -5.09
C PHE A 66 -6.87 -7.18 -6.11
N VAL A 67 -6.31 -6.04 -5.70
CA VAL A 67 -5.45 -5.21 -6.56
C VAL A 67 -4.23 -6.01 -7.02
N TYR A 68 -3.58 -6.72 -6.09
CA TYR A 68 -2.41 -7.53 -6.40
C TYR A 68 -2.75 -8.63 -7.40
N ALA A 69 -3.84 -9.38 -7.18
CA ALA A 69 -4.28 -10.45 -8.07
C ALA A 69 -4.67 -9.92 -9.47
N ALA A 70 -5.39 -8.80 -9.53
CA ALA A 70 -5.78 -8.18 -10.79
C ALA A 70 -4.57 -7.75 -11.65
N ILE A 71 -3.46 -7.39 -11.02
CA ILE A 71 -2.24 -6.91 -11.70
C ILE A 71 -1.20 -8.04 -11.90
N ALA A 72 -1.28 -9.13 -11.15
CA ALA A 72 -0.29 -10.22 -11.19
C ALA A 72 -0.10 -10.84 -12.59
N HIS A 73 -1.15 -10.79 -13.43
CA HIS A 73 -1.14 -11.29 -14.80
C HIS A 73 -1.16 -10.18 -15.86
N HIS A 74 -0.80 -8.94 -15.49
CA HIS A 74 -0.73 -7.84 -16.44
C HIS A 74 0.24 -8.18 -17.61
N PRO A 75 -0.10 -7.84 -18.88
CA PRO A 75 0.72 -8.20 -20.04
C PRO A 75 2.14 -7.60 -19.97
N ASP A 76 2.26 -6.38 -19.43
CA ASP A 76 3.55 -5.73 -19.19
C ASP A 76 4.29 -6.35 -17.98
N ALA A 77 5.50 -6.84 -18.19
CA ALA A 77 6.35 -7.41 -17.14
C ALA A 77 6.82 -6.38 -16.09
N LYS A 78 7.02 -5.12 -16.47
CA LYS A 78 7.41 -4.04 -15.57
C LYS A 78 6.27 -3.67 -14.62
N VAL A 79 5.03 -3.62 -15.13
CA VAL A 79 3.85 -3.44 -14.27
C VAL A 79 3.78 -4.53 -13.21
N ARG A 80 3.97 -5.80 -13.61
CA ARG A 80 4.01 -6.94 -12.68
C ARG A 80 5.15 -6.82 -11.67
N HIS A 81 6.33 -6.35 -12.09
CA HIS A 81 7.48 -6.14 -11.22
C HIS A 81 7.17 -5.13 -10.11
N TYR A 82 6.64 -3.96 -10.44
CA TYR A 82 6.25 -2.95 -9.44
C TYR A 82 5.19 -3.48 -8.48
N ASN A 83 4.16 -4.15 -8.98
CA ASN A 83 3.11 -4.72 -8.15
C ASN A 83 3.66 -5.81 -7.19
N LYS A 84 4.54 -6.68 -7.69
CA LYS A 84 5.18 -7.74 -6.89
C LYS A 84 5.93 -7.16 -5.69
N TRP A 85 6.81 -6.18 -5.93
CA TRP A 85 7.63 -5.59 -4.88
C TRP A 85 6.84 -4.70 -3.92
N ALA A 86 5.84 -3.97 -4.42
CA ALA A 86 4.91 -3.23 -3.58
C ALA A 86 4.18 -4.15 -2.60
N GLY A 87 3.63 -5.26 -3.10
CA GLY A 87 2.98 -6.28 -2.29
C GLY A 87 3.92 -6.93 -1.29
N TYR A 88 5.11 -7.37 -1.71
CA TYR A 88 6.09 -8.03 -0.83
C TYR A 88 6.49 -7.14 0.35
N ARG A 89 6.80 -5.87 0.10
CA ARG A 89 7.15 -4.92 1.17
C ARG A 89 5.98 -4.70 2.11
N TYR A 90 4.79 -4.44 1.57
CA TYR A 90 3.60 -4.16 2.37
C TYR A 90 3.22 -5.35 3.26
N TYR A 91 3.12 -6.56 2.68
CA TYR A 91 2.74 -7.75 3.41
C TYR A 91 3.80 -8.20 4.43
N ALA A 92 5.09 -8.08 4.10
CA ALA A 92 6.15 -8.37 5.06
C ALA A 92 6.06 -7.45 6.28
N LEU A 93 5.86 -6.15 6.06
CA LEU A 93 5.80 -5.16 7.14
C LEU A 93 4.52 -5.29 7.97
N VAL A 94 3.35 -5.40 7.33
CA VAL A 94 2.08 -5.61 8.03
C VAL A 94 2.09 -6.93 8.80
N GLY A 95 2.61 -8.01 8.20
CA GLY A 95 2.76 -9.30 8.85
C GLY A 95 3.68 -9.24 10.07
N PHE A 96 4.84 -8.58 9.92
CA PHE A 96 5.78 -8.35 11.04
C PHE A 96 5.11 -7.58 12.18
N LEU A 97 4.46 -6.45 11.87
CA LEU A 97 3.80 -5.63 12.88
C LEU A 97 2.59 -6.32 13.52
N THR A 98 1.89 -7.19 12.80
CA THR A 98 0.80 -7.99 13.40
C THR A 98 1.30 -8.85 14.57
N ILE A 99 2.54 -9.33 14.50
CA ILE A 99 3.14 -10.17 15.54
C ILE A 99 3.86 -9.30 16.59
N MET A 100 4.65 -8.33 16.14
CA MET A 100 5.60 -7.60 16.99
C MET A 100 5.05 -6.28 17.57
N ALA A 101 3.91 -5.76 17.09
CA ALA A 101 3.44 -4.43 17.50
C ALA A 101 3.19 -4.32 19.00
N ASN A 102 2.69 -5.37 19.65
CA ASN A 102 2.46 -5.34 21.09
C ASN A 102 3.77 -5.23 21.87
N ASP A 103 4.78 -6.03 21.52
CA ASP A 103 6.11 -5.97 22.14
C ASP A 103 6.77 -4.61 21.91
N LEU A 104 6.70 -4.09 20.67
CA LEU A 104 7.22 -2.77 20.32
C LEU A 104 6.49 -1.64 21.07
N ALA A 105 5.21 -1.78 21.36
CA ALA A 105 4.43 -0.80 22.11
C ALA A 105 4.79 -0.75 23.61
N HIS A 106 5.52 -1.74 24.15
CA HIS A 106 6.04 -1.70 25.53
C HIS A 106 7.35 -0.91 25.64
N LEU A 107 7.96 -0.52 24.52
CA LEU A 107 9.12 0.37 24.51
C LEU A 107 8.75 1.79 24.97
N PRO A 108 9.71 2.65 25.37
CA PRO A 108 9.43 4.01 25.86
C PRO A 108 8.62 4.89 24.90
N THR A 109 8.65 4.59 23.60
CA THR A 109 7.90 5.30 22.56
C THR A 109 6.42 4.92 22.48
N GLY A 110 6.01 3.84 23.14
CA GLY A 110 4.64 3.34 23.11
C GLY A 110 4.14 2.98 21.70
N TRP A 111 2.81 3.04 21.52
CA TRP A 111 2.16 2.87 20.22
C TRP A 111 2.58 3.91 19.17
N ALA A 112 3.00 5.10 19.58
CA ALA A 112 3.52 6.10 18.65
C ALA A 112 4.80 5.60 17.94
N GLY A 113 5.67 4.88 18.66
CA GLY A 113 6.85 4.25 18.07
C GLY A 113 6.52 3.21 17.01
N VAL A 114 5.47 2.41 17.23
CA VAL A 114 4.98 1.42 16.26
C VAL A 114 4.51 2.10 14.97
N TRP A 115 3.73 3.17 15.09
CA TRP A 115 3.27 3.94 13.92
C TRP A 115 4.40 4.65 13.19
N VAL A 116 5.35 5.25 13.90
CA VAL A 116 6.54 5.86 13.29
C VAL A 116 7.35 4.82 12.53
N LEU A 117 7.58 3.64 13.12
CA LEU A 117 8.26 2.53 12.44
C LEU A 117 7.52 2.11 11.17
N PHE A 118 6.19 1.94 11.24
CA PHE A 118 5.38 1.56 10.09
C PHE A 118 5.48 2.58 8.95
N VAL A 119 5.32 3.88 9.28
CA VAL A 119 5.39 4.98 8.31
C VAL A 119 6.78 5.04 7.67
N VAL A 120 7.85 5.03 8.47
CA VAL A 120 9.23 5.15 7.96
C VAL A 120 9.66 3.92 7.15
N ALA A 121 9.22 2.72 7.55
CA ALA A 121 9.55 1.50 6.83
C ALA A 121 8.77 1.35 5.50
N LEU A 122 7.56 1.91 5.40
CA LEU A 122 6.71 1.75 4.22
C LEU A 122 6.74 2.94 3.26
N VAL A 123 6.47 4.14 3.78
CA VAL A 123 6.10 5.31 2.97
C VAL A 123 7.26 5.79 2.08
N PRO A 124 8.50 5.99 2.57
CA PRO A 124 9.62 6.44 1.73
C PRO A 124 9.87 5.53 0.53
N TRP A 125 9.88 4.21 0.76
CA TRP A 125 10.10 3.24 -0.30
C TRP A 125 8.94 3.15 -1.29
N SER A 126 7.71 3.34 -0.81
CA SER A 126 6.51 3.36 -1.66
C SER A 126 6.47 4.61 -2.54
N LEU A 127 6.85 5.77 -1.99
CA LEU A 127 7.01 7.01 -2.74
C LEU A 127 8.14 6.93 -3.76
N TYR A 128 9.27 6.32 -3.39
CA TYR A 128 10.39 6.09 -4.31
C TYR A 128 9.96 5.24 -5.52
N ASP A 129 9.24 4.13 -5.29
CA ASP A 129 8.74 3.30 -6.39
C ASP A 129 7.74 4.05 -7.28
N ILE A 130 6.83 4.86 -6.69
CA ILE A 130 5.89 5.69 -7.45
C ILE A 130 6.63 6.68 -8.33
N TRP A 131 7.64 7.35 -7.78
CA TRP A 131 8.49 8.30 -8.50
C TRP A 131 9.25 7.61 -9.62
N LYS A 132 9.92 6.49 -9.31
CA LYS A 132 10.71 5.68 -10.25
C LYS A 132 9.86 5.20 -11.41
N ALA A 133 8.67 4.65 -11.15
CA ALA A 133 7.72 4.25 -12.17
C ALA A 133 7.33 5.41 -13.11
N GLY A 134 7.32 6.66 -12.60
CA GLY A 134 7.06 7.85 -13.40
C GLY A 134 8.17 8.29 -14.33
N LYS A 135 9.38 7.80 -14.09
CA LYS A 135 10.55 8.10 -14.91
C LYS A 135 10.81 7.03 -15.97
N GLU A 136 10.04 5.93 -15.95
CA GLU A 136 10.15 4.89 -16.95
C GLU A 136 9.44 5.24 -18.26
N THR A 137 9.95 4.67 -19.36
CA THR A 137 9.29 4.68 -20.66
C THR A 137 8.20 3.61 -20.71
N TRP A 138 6.95 4.05 -20.83
CA TRP A 138 5.79 3.18 -20.98
C TRP A 138 5.38 3.14 -22.44
N GLN A 139 4.99 1.97 -22.93
CA GLN A 139 4.59 1.75 -24.32
C GLN A 139 3.17 1.18 -24.36
N ASP A 140 2.46 1.50 -25.45
CA ASP A 140 1.18 0.87 -25.74
C ASP A 140 1.40 -0.60 -26.10
N ILE A 141 0.53 -1.48 -25.60
CA ILE A 141 0.58 -2.91 -25.86
C ILE A 141 -0.65 -3.29 -26.66
N GLN A 142 -0.43 -3.87 -27.84
CA GLN A 142 -1.48 -4.45 -28.65
C GLN A 142 -1.66 -5.92 -28.26
N LEU A 143 -2.86 -6.30 -27.86
CA LEU A 143 -3.24 -7.66 -27.52
C LEU A 143 -4.13 -8.20 -28.63
N GLU A 144 -3.77 -9.35 -29.19
CA GLU A 144 -4.65 -10.10 -30.08
C GLU A 144 -5.54 -11.01 -29.23
N LEU A 145 -6.85 -10.77 -29.26
CA LEU A 145 -7.82 -11.65 -28.61
C LEU A 145 -8.14 -12.80 -29.58
N GLN A 146 -7.74 -14.02 -29.21
CA GLN A 146 -8.26 -15.23 -29.84
C GLN A 146 -9.68 -15.46 -29.31
N ALA A 147 -10.66 -15.47 -30.23
CA ALA A 147 -12.07 -15.74 -29.97
C ALA A 147 -12.33 -17.23 -29.73
#